data_AF-A0A370FVI8-F1
#
_entry.id   AF-A0A370FVI8-F1
#
_cell.length_a   1.000
_cell.length_b   1.000
_cell.length_c   1.000
_cell.angle_alpha   90.00
_cell.angle_beta   90.00
_cell.angle_gamma   90.00
#
_symmetry.space_group_name_H-M   'P 1'
#
loop_
_entity.id
_entity.type
_entity.pdbx_description
1 polymer ?
#
loop_
_entity_poly.entity_id
_entity_poly.type
_entity_poly.pdbx_seq_one_letter_code
_entity_poly.pdbx_strand_id
1 'polypeptide(L)'
;MSKNAFRIGSAAAILGAAALVAPALAGASSTGSLGSTGSLGSSEAPEGIACAELSTATAPNGWGIPFDDEKRQIAYHSAEKVLDDDGSLKLEVNGPADRSVSYHEAGGVKLSDAVKHEIGFSERAENPTAAFQLRLTGTSENTSFANGFTTLVWVPDAGAVDTSNGGTHVNLQDGKWWSTKSIAGAKDRALVPLAEIAAANPNAVVDHYGVSIGRGSEATSTLVDAVKFNGCTTNFALEDPAPSTSGSLGSLDTGSLGSLGSTSTGSLGSLDLGSLNTGSLGS
;
A
#
# COMPACT_ATOMS: atom_id res chain seq x y z
N MET A 1 2.65 -29.00 -11.63
CA MET A 1 1.42 -29.05 -10.81
C MET A 1 1.79 -28.76 -9.37
N SER A 2 1.72 -27.50 -8.95
CA SER A 2 1.81 -27.14 -7.53
C SER A 2 0.40 -26.82 -7.05
N LYS A 3 -0.11 -27.67 -6.15
CA LYS A 3 -1.39 -27.48 -5.48
C LYS A 3 -1.13 -26.67 -4.22
N ASN A 4 -1.33 -25.37 -4.28
CA ASN A 4 -1.57 -24.52 -3.10
C ASN A 4 -2.48 -23.37 -3.54
N ALA A 5 -3.75 -23.69 -3.78
CA ALA A 5 -4.79 -22.69 -3.97
C ALA A 5 -5.24 -22.19 -2.59
N PHE A 6 -4.66 -21.11 -2.11
CA PHE A 6 -5.21 -20.39 -0.96
C PHE A 6 -6.14 -19.29 -1.48
N ARG A 7 -7.43 -19.45 -1.18
CA ARG A 7 -8.49 -18.50 -1.52
C ARG A 7 -8.71 -17.61 -0.31
N ILE A 8 -8.47 -16.31 -0.42
CA ILE A 8 -8.96 -15.35 0.57
C ILE A 8 -10.02 -14.49 -0.13
N GLY A 9 -11.29 -14.90 0.04
CA GLY A 9 -12.42 -14.00 -0.14
C GLY A 9 -12.71 -13.36 1.21
N SER A 10 -12.58 -12.04 1.29
CA SER A 10 -12.85 -11.30 2.53
C SER A 10 -14.35 -11.29 2.81
N ALA A 11 -14.76 -11.94 3.89
CA ALA A 11 -16.07 -11.76 4.50
C ALA A 11 -15.99 -10.59 5.49
N ALA A 12 -16.73 -9.52 5.24
CA ALA A 12 -16.86 -8.40 6.18
C ALA A 12 -17.63 -8.84 7.43
N ALA A 13 -17.01 -8.76 8.59
CA ALA A 13 -17.68 -8.91 9.88
C ALA A 13 -18.19 -7.53 10.35
N ILE A 14 -19.50 -7.33 10.28
CA ILE A 14 -20.18 -6.17 10.89
C ILE A 14 -20.24 -6.42 12.40
N LEU A 15 -19.46 -5.66 13.17
CA LEU A 15 -19.66 -5.53 14.61
C LEU A 15 -20.32 -4.19 14.88
N GLY A 16 -21.60 -4.26 15.25
CA GLY A 16 -22.33 -3.14 15.82
C GLY A 16 -21.86 -2.84 17.24
N ALA A 17 -21.77 -1.56 17.57
CA ALA A 17 -21.77 -1.08 18.94
C ALA A 17 -22.81 0.03 19.06
N ALA A 18 -23.74 -0.19 19.99
CA ALA A 18 -24.83 0.70 20.32
C ALA A 18 -24.34 1.92 21.13
N ALA A 19 -25.19 2.95 21.09
CA ALA A 19 -25.02 4.31 21.58
C ALA A 19 -24.63 4.48 23.06
N LEU A 20 -23.98 5.62 23.35
CA LEU A 20 -24.24 6.41 24.56
C LEU A 20 -24.42 7.88 24.16
N VAL A 21 -25.62 8.39 24.43
CA VAL A 21 -26.04 9.79 24.29
C VAL A 21 -25.76 10.49 25.62
N ALA A 22 -25.16 11.67 25.59
CA ALA A 22 -25.55 12.78 26.47
C ALA A 22 -25.06 14.15 25.93
N PRO A 23 -25.82 15.23 26.15
CA PRO A 23 -25.66 16.52 25.46
C PRO A 23 -24.87 17.55 26.28
N ALA A 24 -24.30 18.58 25.63
CA ALA A 24 -24.16 19.90 26.23
C ALA A 24 -24.03 20.99 25.17
N LEU A 25 -24.80 22.05 25.38
CA LEU A 25 -25.08 23.17 24.51
C LEU A 25 -24.10 24.33 24.78
N ALA A 26 -23.65 24.99 23.70
CA ALA A 26 -23.31 26.40 23.53
C ALA A 26 -22.42 27.16 24.56
N GLY A 27 -21.36 27.76 24.01
CA GLY A 27 -21.07 29.19 24.19
C GLY A 27 -19.81 29.55 24.98
N ALA A 28 -18.82 30.15 24.31
CA ALA A 28 -18.29 31.48 24.64
C ALA A 28 -17.04 31.82 23.80
N SER A 29 -17.05 33.07 23.35
CA SER A 29 -16.07 33.79 22.53
C SER A 29 -14.80 34.22 23.27
N SER A 30 -13.72 34.28 22.49
CA SER A 30 -12.53 35.16 22.55
C SER A 30 -12.29 36.08 23.76
N THR A 31 -11.11 35.96 24.38
CA THR A 31 -10.20 37.07 24.76
C THR A 31 -8.78 36.51 24.92
N GLY A 32 -7.79 37.19 24.34
CA GLY A 32 -6.48 36.62 24.00
C GLY A 32 -5.40 36.68 25.09
N SER A 33 -4.18 36.30 24.72
CA SER A 33 -2.95 37.11 24.84
C SER A 33 -1.69 36.24 24.79
N LEU A 34 -0.90 36.46 23.73
CA LEU A 34 0.56 36.53 23.66
C LEU A 34 1.40 35.43 24.31
N GLY A 35 2.06 34.62 23.47
CA GLY A 35 3.25 33.89 23.87
C GLY A 35 3.77 32.91 22.82
N SER A 36 4.93 33.24 22.26
CA SER A 36 5.85 32.38 21.51
C SER A 36 5.70 32.34 19.97
N THR A 37 6.59 33.13 19.40
CA THR A 37 7.09 33.21 18.03
C THR A 37 7.67 31.88 17.55
N GLY A 38 7.20 31.39 16.40
CA GLY A 38 7.81 30.26 15.69
C GLY A 38 6.92 29.62 14.64
N SER A 39 6.13 30.40 13.89
CA SER A 39 5.43 29.88 12.71
C SER A 39 6.40 29.86 11.54
N LEU A 40 7.06 28.71 11.36
CA LEU A 40 7.60 28.34 10.05
C LEU A 40 6.47 27.61 9.33
N GLY A 41 6.04 28.20 8.22
CA GLY A 41 4.94 27.69 7.42
C GLY A 41 5.17 26.25 6.99
N SER A 42 4.32 25.36 7.48
CA SER A 42 3.98 24.15 6.76
C SER A 42 2.78 24.51 5.91
N SER A 43 3.03 24.73 4.62
CA SER A 43 2.01 24.54 3.61
C SER A 43 1.48 23.12 3.80
N GLU A 44 0.29 22.99 4.39
CA GLU A 44 -0.47 21.74 4.38
C GLU A 44 -0.57 21.28 2.94
N ALA A 45 0.16 20.21 2.61
CA ALA A 45 -0.14 19.42 1.43
C ALA A 45 -1.60 18.93 1.57
N PRO A 46 -2.37 18.87 0.48
CA PRO A 46 -3.74 18.37 0.55
C PRO A 46 -3.70 16.99 1.21
N GLU A 47 -4.60 16.77 2.19
CA GLU A 47 -4.69 15.52 2.95
C GLU A 47 -4.69 14.34 1.98
N GLY A 48 -3.55 13.65 1.90
CA GLY A 48 -3.44 12.40 1.15
C GLY A 48 -4.41 11.40 1.76
N ILE A 49 -4.98 10.54 0.92
CA ILE A 49 -5.78 9.43 1.43
C ILE A 49 -4.90 8.61 2.38
N ALA A 50 -5.44 8.24 3.55
CA ALA A 50 -4.78 7.31 4.45
C ALA A 50 -4.82 5.91 3.82
N CYS A 51 -3.81 5.60 3.01
CA CYS A 51 -3.53 4.27 2.50
C CYS A 51 -2.40 3.65 3.32
N ALA A 52 -2.43 2.32 3.47
CA ALA A 52 -1.28 1.61 4.00
C ALA A 52 -0.14 1.67 3.00
N GLU A 53 1.05 2.04 3.49
CA GLU A 53 2.27 2.09 2.68
C GLU A 53 2.76 0.69 2.27
N LEU A 54 2.31 -0.37 2.95
CA LEU A 54 2.73 -1.75 2.70
C LEU A 54 1.54 -2.69 2.64
N SER A 55 1.56 -3.65 1.72
CA SER A 55 0.64 -4.78 1.62
C SER A 55 1.42 -6.09 1.65
N THR A 56 0.99 -7.03 2.50
CA THR A 56 1.66 -8.34 2.66
C THR A 56 0.68 -9.50 2.53
N ALA A 57 1.19 -10.73 2.45
CA ALA A 57 0.36 -11.93 2.36
C ALA A 57 -0.56 -12.10 3.58
N THR A 58 -0.12 -11.67 4.76
CA THR A 58 -0.84 -11.74 6.04
C THR A 58 -1.63 -10.47 6.34
N ALA A 59 -1.18 -9.32 5.85
CA ALA A 59 -1.83 -8.02 5.99
C ALA A 59 -1.99 -7.35 4.61
N PRO A 60 -3.01 -7.75 3.82
CA PRO A 60 -3.20 -7.24 2.47
C PRO A 60 -3.58 -5.75 2.42
N ASN A 61 -4.00 -5.17 3.55
CA ASN A 61 -4.26 -3.74 3.72
C ASN A 61 -5.08 -3.12 2.59
N GLY A 62 -6.26 -3.68 2.33
CA GLY A 62 -7.20 -3.18 1.33
C GLY A 62 -6.97 -3.69 -0.09
N TRP A 63 -5.82 -4.31 -0.38
CA TRP A 63 -5.55 -4.91 -1.69
C TRP A 63 -6.22 -6.27 -1.85
N GLY A 64 -6.89 -6.48 -2.99
CA GLY A 64 -7.50 -7.76 -3.33
C GLY A 64 -8.48 -7.67 -4.49
N ILE A 65 -9.44 -8.59 -4.53
CA ILE A 65 -10.41 -8.69 -5.62
C ILE A 65 -11.82 -8.57 -5.02
N PRO A 66 -12.29 -7.35 -4.72
CA PRO A 66 -13.56 -7.15 -4.02
C PRO A 66 -14.80 -7.34 -4.92
N PHE A 67 -14.61 -7.84 -6.14
CA PHE A 67 -15.60 -7.74 -7.20
C PHE A 67 -16.11 -9.09 -7.69
N ASP A 68 -17.43 -9.20 -7.73
CA ASP A 68 -18.14 -10.38 -8.18
C ASP A 68 -17.88 -10.72 -9.66
N ASP A 69 -17.69 -9.70 -10.49
CA ASP A 69 -17.40 -9.86 -11.92
C ASP A 69 -15.96 -10.34 -12.19
N GLU A 70 -15.08 -10.29 -11.19
CA GLU A 70 -13.69 -10.73 -11.25
C GLU A 70 -13.46 -12.02 -10.42
N LYS A 71 -14.55 -12.67 -9.93
CA LYS A 71 -14.48 -13.95 -9.19
C LYS A 71 -13.74 -15.00 -10.03
N ARG A 72 -12.61 -15.48 -9.49
CA ARG A 72 -11.64 -16.47 -10.04
C ARG A 72 -10.33 -15.89 -10.57
N GLN A 73 -10.14 -14.57 -10.50
CA GLN A 73 -8.84 -13.97 -10.76
C GLN A 73 -7.97 -14.06 -9.50
N ILE A 74 -6.66 -13.96 -9.69
CA ILE A 74 -5.66 -14.25 -8.65
C ILE A 74 -4.51 -13.25 -8.78
N ALA A 75 -4.02 -12.74 -7.66
CA ALA A 75 -2.76 -12.03 -7.52
C ALA A 75 -2.06 -12.56 -6.27
N TYR A 76 -0.73 -12.59 -6.26
CA TYR A 76 0.04 -13.23 -5.20
C TYR A 76 1.11 -12.29 -4.67
N HIS A 77 1.18 -12.10 -3.37
CA HIS A 77 2.41 -11.58 -2.76
C HIS A 77 3.54 -12.60 -2.99
N SER A 78 4.72 -12.09 -3.36
CA SER A 78 5.88 -12.89 -3.75
C SER A 78 7.14 -12.33 -3.10
N ALA A 79 8.12 -13.20 -2.84
CA ALA A 79 9.47 -12.78 -2.44
C ALA A 79 10.33 -12.32 -3.63
N GLU A 80 9.81 -12.47 -4.86
CA GLU A 80 10.45 -11.92 -6.04
C GLU A 80 10.32 -10.39 -6.06
N LYS A 81 11.36 -9.73 -6.56
CA LYS A 81 11.59 -8.29 -6.37
C LYS A 81 11.27 -7.51 -7.64
N VAL A 82 10.90 -6.24 -7.52
CA VAL A 82 10.86 -5.33 -8.69
C VAL A 82 12.08 -4.43 -8.69
N LEU A 83 12.13 -3.46 -7.78
CA LEU A 83 13.25 -2.51 -7.63
C LEU A 83 13.83 -2.48 -6.22
N ASP A 84 13.10 -3.01 -5.23
CA ASP A 84 13.51 -3.11 -3.84
C ASP A 84 13.72 -4.59 -3.41
N ASP A 85 13.78 -4.85 -2.10
CA ASP A 85 14.25 -6.12 -1.55
C ASP A 85 13.21 -6.91 -0.73
N ASP A 86 11.99 -6.39 -0.53
CA ASP A 86 11.00 -6.96 0.38
C ASP A 86 9.91 -7.82 -0.30
N GLY A 87 9.78 -7.71 -1.63
CA GLY A 87 8.95 -8.60 -2.43
C GLY A 87 8.28 -7.88 -3.58
N SER A 88 7.12 -8.39 -3.99
CA SER A 88 6.23 -7.73 -4.94
C SER A 88 4.86 -8.41 -5.01
N LEU A 89 3.95 -7.80 -5.76
CA LEU A 89 2.71 -8.43 -6.20
C LEU A 89 2.93 -9.11 -7.57
N LYS A 90 2.89 -10.44 -7.59
CA LYS A 90 2.91 -11.25 -8.80
C LYS A 90 1.51 -11.36 -9.41
N LEU A 91 1.41 -10.97 -10.68
CA LEU A 91 0.25 -11.20 -11.54
C LEU A 91 0.62 -12.28 -12.57
N GLU A 92 -0.21 -13.31 -12.72
CA GLU A 92 0.10 -14.46 -13.60
C GLU A 92 -1.16 -15.01 -14.29
N VAL A 93 -1.03 -15.32 -15.57
CA VAL A 93 -2.08 -15.95 -16.41
C VAL A 93 -1.51 -17.16 -17.13
N ASN A 94 -2.30 -18.22 -17.29
CA ASN A 94 -1.85 -19.45 -17.97
C ASN A 94 -2.36 -19.56 -19.41
N GLY A 95 -3.12 -18.57 -19.88
CA GLY A 95 -3.57 -18.49 -21.27
C GLY A 95 -4.61 -17.40 -21.53
N PRO A 96 -5.10 -17.29 -22.77
CA PRO A 96 -5.91 -16.14 -23.23
C PRO A 96 -7.23 -15.90 -22.52
N ALA A 97 -7.79 -16.94 -21.88
CA ALA A 97 -9.02 -16.86 -21.10
C ALA A 97 -8.80 -16.41 -19.65
N ASP A 98 -7.55 -16.45 -19.18
CA ASP A 98 -7.19 -16.09 -17.81
C ASP A 98 -7.02 -14.57 -17.68
N ARG A 99 -7.18 -14.11 -16.44
CA ARG A 99 -6.97 -12.73 -16.03
C ARG A 99 -6.50 -12.72 -14.59
N SER A 100 -5.58 -11.81 -14.30
CA SER A 100 -5.03 -11.59 -12.96
C SER A 100 -5.13 -10.11 -12.65
N VAL A 101 -5.60 -9.79 -11.45
CA VAL A 101 -5.90 -8.43 -11.02
C VAL A 101 -5.80 -8.30 -9.51
N SER A 102 -5.47 -7.10 -9.05
CA SER A 102 -5.66 -6.67 -7.67
C SER A 102 -6.08 -5.20 -7.64
N TYR A 103 -7.02 -4.88 -6.76
CA TYR A 103 -7.59 -3.55 -6.57
C TYR A 103 -7.46 -3.10 -5.12
N HIS A 104 -7.45 -1.79 -4.94
CA HIS A 104 -7.59 -1.12 -3.67
C HIS A 104 -8.74 -0.11 -3.77
N GLU A 105 -9.46 0.11 -2.67
CA GLU A 105 -10.51 1.13 -2.59
C GLU A 105 -9.89 2.53 -2.72
N ALA A 106 -10.48 3.37 -3.55
CA ALA A 106 -10.06 4.76 -3.73
C ALA A 106 -10.84 5.73 -2.84
N GLY A 107 -11.96 5.32 -2.26
CA GLY A 107 -12.80 6.18 -1.42
C GLY A 107 -13.63 7.21 -2.18
N GLY A 108 -13.86 7.02 -3.48
CA GLY A 108 -14.72 7.90 -4.30
C GLY A 108 -14.06 9.21 -4.72
N VAL A 109 -12.75 9.20 -4.98
CA VAL A 109 -12.01 10.39 -5.44
C VAL A 109 -12.57 10.89 -6.77
N LYS A 110 -12.86 12.18 -6.89
CA LYS A 110 -13.29 12.75 -8.18
C LYS A 110 -12.21 12.48 -9.24
N LEU A 111 -12.64 12.01 -10.41
CA LEU A 111 -11.73 11.76 -11.52
C LEU A 111 -10.95 13.04 -11.90
N SER A 112 -11.60 14.20 -11.84
CA SER A 112 -10.96 15.51 -12.09
C SER A 112 -9.85 15.87 -11.10
N ASP A 113 -9.84 15.29 -9.91
CA ASP A 113 -8.81 15.50 -8.91
C ASP A 113 -7.73 14.43 -9.03
N ALA A 114 -8.11 13.16 -9.24
CA ALA A 114 -7.17 12.06 -9.47
C ALA A 114 -6.17 12.36 -10.60
N VAL A 115 -6.61 13.01 -11.69
CA VAL A 115 -5.73 13.38 -12.83
C VAL A 115 -4.70 14.47 -12.52
N LYS A 116 -4.78 15.12 -11.37
CA LYS A 116 -3.81 16.14 -10.94
C LYS A 116 -2.67 15.55 -10.11
N HIS A 117 -2.79 14.28 -9.72
CA HIS A 117 -1.82 13.57 -8.90
C HIS A 117 -1.11 12.49 -9.72
N GLU A 118 0.07 12.09 -9.26
CA GLU A 118 0.82 11.02 -9.90
C GLU A 118 0.03 9.71 -9.82
N ILE A 119 -0.13 9.06 -10.98
CA ILE A 119 -0.56 7.68 -11.12
C ILE A 119 0.61 6.91 -11.73
N GLY A 120 0.96 5.77 -11.14
CA GLY A 120 2.13 5.02 -11.58
C GLY A 120 2.33 3.74 -10.80
N PHE A 121 3.32 2.95 -11.22
CA PHE A 121 3.75 1.73 -10.54
C PHE A 121 5.10 1.26 -11.09
N SER A 122 5.78 0.41 -10.35
CA SER A 122 6.96 -0.29 -10.82
C SER A 122 6.60 -1.69 -11.32
N GLU A 123 7.24 -2.12 -12.39
CA GLU A 123 7.01 -3.41 -13.04
C GLU A 123 8.31 -4.14 -13.32
N ARG A 124 8.33 -5.46 -13.13
CA ARG A 124 9.37 -6.35 -13.68
C ARG A 124 8.75 -7.49 -14.49
N ALA A 125 9.06 -7.51 -15.79
CA ALA A 125 8.63 -8.52 -16.75
C ALA A 125 9.53 -8.49 -18.00
N GLU A 126 9.56 -9.58 -18.77
CA GLU A 126 10.32 -9.65 -20.03
C GLU A 126 9.95 -8.52 -20.99
N ASN A 127 8.65 -8.18 -21.05
CA ASN A 127 8.13 -7.02 -21.76
C ASN A 127 7.05 -6.34 -20.88
N PRO A 128 6.87 -5.01 -20.98
CA PRO A 128 5.84 -4.30 -20.25
C PRO A 128 4.46 -4.87 -20.61
N THR A 129 3.74 -5.38 -19.62
CA THR A 129 2.44 -6.05 -19.84
C THR A 129 1.37 -5.67 -18.82
N ALA A 130 1.76 -5.14 -17.66
CA ALA A 130 0.82 -4.72 -16.64
C ALA A 130 0.02 -3.49 -17.09
N ALA A 131 -1.29 -3.56 -16.88
CA ALA A 131 -2.22 -2.46 -17.10
C ALA A 131 -2.63 -1.82 -15.77
N PHE A 132 -2.78 -0.50 -15.76
CA PHE A 132 -3.37 0.22 -14.63
C PHE A 132 -4.86 0.43 -14.87
N GLN A 133 -5.67 0.29 -13.84
CA GLN A 133 -7.12 0.34 -13.94
C GLN A 133 -7.74 1.30 -12.92
N LEU A 134 -8.75 2.06 -13.37
CA LEU A 134 -9.59 2.89 -12.53
C LEU A 134 -11.04 2.46 -12.73
N ARG A 135 -11.69 1.96 -11.67
CA ARG A 135 -13.12 1.63 -11.70
C ARG A 135 -13.91 2.85 -11.25
N LEU A 136 -14.79 3.32 -12.12
CA LEU A 136 -15.52 4.56 -11.97
C LEU A 136 -17.03 4.35 -11.87
N THR A 137 -17.68 5.20 -11.10
CA THR A 137 -19.13 5.48 -11.17
C THR A 137 -19.37 6.96 -11.46
N GLY A 138 -20.63 7.36 -11.65
CA GLY A 138 -20.97 8.77 -11.95
C GLY A 138 -20.59 9.25 -13.36
N THR A 139 -20.32 8.32 -14.28
CA THR A 139 -19.98 8.64 -15.68
C THR A 139 -21.22 8.97 -16.51
N SER A 140 -21.06 9.89 -17.46
CA SER A 140 -22.10 10.31 -18.40
C SER A 140 -22.18 9.36 -19.59
N GLU A 141 -23.37 9.23 -20.17
CA GLU A 141 -23.65 8.34 -21.33
C GLU A 141 -23.39 6.85 -21.08
N ASN A 142 -23.12 6.45 -19.83
CA ASN A 142 -22.99 5.05 -19.47
C ASN A 142 -24.38 4.40 -19.42
N THR A 143 -24.69 3.62 -20.44
CA THR A 143 -25.97 2.89 -20.57
C THR A 143 -25.89 1.45 -20.09
N SER A 144 -24.78 1.05 -19.45
CA SER A 144 -24.47 -0.34 -19.13
C SER A 144 -24.22 -0.59 -17.62
N PHE A 145 -24.62 -1.79 -17.18
CA PHE A 145 -24.68 -2.28 -15.78
C PHE A 145 -25.70 -1.55 -14.89
N ALA A 146 -26.39 -2.30 -14.02
CA ALA A 146 -27.43 -1.76 -13.13
C ALA A 146 -26.89 -0.71 -12.13
N ASN A 147 -25.59 -0.74 -11.85
CA ASN A 147 -24.86 0.20 -11.01
C ASN A 147 -24.07 1.27 -11.81
N GLY A 148 -24.12 1.26 -13.15
CA GLY A 148 -23.56 2.32 -13.99
C GLY A 148 -22.04 2.48 -13.95
N PHE A 149 -21.27 1.44 -13.60
CA PHE A 149 -19.82 1.52 -13.53
C PHE A 149 -19.15 1.34 -14.90
N THR A 150 -17.93 1.86 -15.03
CA THR A 150 -16.99 1.53 -16.11
C THR A 150 -15.58 1.42 -15.54
N THR A 151 -14.71 0.68 -16.21
CA THR A 151 -13.27 0.66 -15.90
C THR A 151 -12.51 1.38 -17.00
N LEU A 152 -11.74 2.41 -16.63
CA LEU A 152 -10.71 2.99 -17.48
C LEU A 152 -9.44 2.16 -17.33
N VAL A 153 -8.77 1.92 -18.45
CA VAL A 153 -7.58 1.07 -18.51
C VAL A 153 -6.48 1.79 -19.26
N TRP A 154 -5.33 1.93 -18.60
CA TRP A 154 -4.06 2.27 -19.23
C TRP A 154 -3.32 0.99 -19.55
N VAL A 155 -2.68 0.96 -20.71
CA VAL A 155 -1.83 -0.15 -21.15
C VAL A 155 -0.49 0.43 -21.63
N PRO A 156 0.62 -0.29 -21.45
CA PRO A 156 1.90 0.13 -21.98
C PRO A 156 1.83 0.22 -23.51
N ASP A 157 2.43 1.28 -24.06
CA ASP A 157 2.59 1.46 -25.50
C ASP A 157 4.02 1.10 -25.96
N ALA A 158 4.31 1.30 -27.25
CA ALA A 158 5.63 0.97 -27.80
C ALA A 158 6.78 1.83 -27.23
N GLY A 159 6.47 2.92 -26.53
CA GLY A 159 7.44 3.78 -25.84
C GLY A 159 7.51 3.55 -24.33
N ALA A 160 6.85 2.51 -23.80
CA ALA A 160 6.92 2.16 -22.39
C ALA A 160 8.36 1.87 -21.94
N VAL A 161 8.63 2.09 -20.66
CA VAL A 161 9.94 1.82 -20.05
C VAL A 161 10.30 0.33 -20.18
N ASP A 162 11.59 0.02 -20.31
CA ASP A 162 12.07 -1.36 -20.23
C ASP A 162 11.86 -1.91 -18.82
N THR A 163 11.15 -3.03 -18.71
CA THR A 163 10.81 -3.69 -17.45
C THR A 163 11.63 -4.96 -17.20
N SER A 164 12.55 -5.33 -18.09
CA SER A 164 13.30 -6.60 -18.02
C SER A 164 14.08 -6.77 -16.72
N ASN A 165 14.59 -5.66 -16.17
CA ASN A 165 15.31 -5.62 -14.89
C ASN A 165 14.59 -4.76 -13.82
N GLY A 166 13.29 -4.53 -13.99
CA GLY A 166 12.53 -3.55 -13.21
C GLY A 166 12.54 -2.17 -13.86
N GLY A 167 11.36 -1.56 -13.98
CA GLY A 167 11.17 -0.23 -14.52
C GLY A 167 9.96 0.45 -13.87
N THR A 168 9.93 1.79 -13.87
CA THR A 168 8.85 2.56 -13.26
C THR A 168 8.03 3.28 -14.33
N HIS A 169 6.74 2.96 -14.37
CA HIS A 169 5.75 3.70 -15.13
C HIS A 169 5.29 4.90 -14.31
N VAL A 170 5.65 6.10 -14.75
CA VAL A 170 5.31 7.36 -14.07
C VAL A 170 4.31 8.16 -14.87
N ASN A 171 3.59 9.05 -14.19
CA ASN A 171 2.70 10.04 -14.80
C ASN A 171 1.66 9.45 -15.76
N LEU A 172 1.06 8.30 -15.41
CA LEU A 172 0.08 7.64 -16.25
C LEU A 172 -1.16 8.50 -16.51
N GLN A 173 -1.44 9.49 -15.65
CA GLN A 173 -2.51 10.47 -15.86
C GLN A 173 -2.32 11.32 -17.12
N ASP A 174 -1.08 11.48 -17.61
CA ASP A 174 -0.76 12.21 -18.85
C ASP A 174 -0.88 11.29 -20.10
N GLY A 175 -1.07 9.99 -19.88
CA GLY A 175 -1.18 8.98 -20.91
C GLY A 175 -2.57 8.87 -21.54
N LYS A 176 -2.68 7.91 -22.47
CA LYS A 176 -3.96 7.55 -23.11
C LYS A 176 -4.58 6.34 -22.44
N TRP A 177 -5.89 6.39 -22.29
CA TRP A 177 -6.69 5.40 -21.60
C TRP A 177 -7.85 4.99 -22.51
N TRP A 178 -8.32 3.76 -22.37
CA TRP A 178 -9.55 3.32 -22.99
C TRP A 178 -10.56 2.91 -21.93
N SER A 179 -11.84 3.05 -22.26
CA SER A 179 -12.92 2.68 -21.35
C SER A 179 -13.53 1.34 -21.75
N THR A 180 -13.75 0.47 -20.77
CA THR A 180 -14.41 -0.84 -20.98
C THR A 180 -15.86 -0.72 -21.44
N LYS A 181 -16.51 0.42 -21.15
CA LYS A 181 -17.83 0.82 -21.65
C LYS A 181 -17.76 2.20 -22.29
N SER A 182 -18.55 2.42 -23.34
CA SER A 182 -18.65 3.74 -23.94
C SER A 182 -19.25 4.71 -22.92
N ILE A 183 -18.55 5.81 -22.69
CA ILE A 183 -18.94 6.94 -21.84
C ILE A 183 -18.69 8.24 -22.62
N ALA A 184 -19.14 9.37 -22.09
CA ALA A 184 -18.78 10.67 -22.64
C ALA A 184 -17.24 10.81 -22.72
N GLY A 185 -16.71 11.23 -23.87
CA GLY A 185 -15.27 11.38 -24.08
C GLY A 185 -14.46 10.08 -24.30
N ALA A 186 -15.02 8.88 -24.10
CA ALA A 186 -14.32 7.62 -24.38
C ALA A 186 -15.28 6.56 -24.95
N LYS A 187 -15.24 6.37 -26.27
CA LYS A 187 -16.12 5.46 -27.00
C LYS A 187 -15.33 4.38 -27.71
N ASP A 188 -15.95 3.21 -27.89
CA ASP A 188 -15.46 2.12 -28.73
C ASP A 188 -14.04 1.63 -28.40
N ARG A 189 -13.65 1.75 -27.12
CA ARG A 189 -12.32 1.44 -26.61
C ARG A 189 -11.18 2.20 -27.30
N ALA A 190 -11.48 3.35 -27.88
CA ALA A 190 -10.45 4.26 -28.37
C ALA A 190 -9.54 4.71 -27.22
N LEU A 191 -8.25 4.82 -27.51
CA LEU A 191 -7.26 5.40 -26.59
C LEU A 191 -7.37 6.92 -26.63
N VAL A 192 -7.79 7.51 -25.51
CA VAL A 192 -8.05 8.96 -25.36
C VAL A 192 -7.26 9.50 -24.14
N PRO A 193 -6.74 10.73 -24.17
CA PRO A 193 -6.09 11.32 -23.01
C PRO A 193 -7.01 11.33 -21.78
N LEU A 194 -6.49 10.95 -20.60
CA LEU A 194 -7.31 10.85 -19.39
C LEU A 194 -7.97 12.17 -19.01
N ALA A 195 -7.27 13.29 -19.22
CA ALA A 195 -7.79 14.63 -18.97
C ALA A 195 -9.05 14.96 -19.79
N GLU A 196 -9.13 14.49 -21.06
CA GLU A 196 -10.31 14.68 -21.90
C GLU A 196 -11.50 13.85 -21.38
N ILE A 197 -11.24 12.61 -20.94
CA ILE A 197 -12.24 11.75 -20.33
C ILE A 197 -12.77 12.39 -19.02
N ALA A 198 -11.86 12.92 -18.19
CA ALA A 198 -12.22 13.58 -16.95
C ALA A 198 -13.08 14.83 -17.19
N ALA A 199 -12.71 15.67 -18.16
CA ALA A 199 -13.48 16.86 -18.52
C ALA A 199 -14.90 16.53 -19.02
N ALA A 200 -15.06 15.42 -19.76
CA ALA A 200 -16.35 14.97 -20.25
C ALA A 200 -17.25 14.33 -19.15
N ASN A 201 -16.67 13.97 -18.00
CA ASN A 201 -17.38 13.29 -16.90
C ASN A 201 -17.15 14.01 -15.56
N PRO A 202 -17.70 15.22 -15.36
CA PRO A 202 -17.42 16.05 -14.18
C PRO A 202 -17.91 15.46 -12.84
N ASN A 203 -18.83 14.50 -12.90
CA ASN A 203 -19.37 13.81 -11.72
C ASN A 203 -18.73 12.44 -11.50
N ALA A 204 -17.79 12.02 -12.35
CA ALA A 204 -17.18 10.72 -12.21
C ALA A 204 -16.29 10.66 -10.97
N VAL A 205 -16.42 9.56 -10.23
CA VAL A 205 -15.59 9.25 -9.08
C VAL A 205 -14.88 7.93 -9.33
N VAL A 206 -13.63 7.84 -8.88
CA VAL A 206 -12.85 6.62 -8.80
C VAL A 206 -13.25 5.92 -7.52
N ASP A 207 -13.91 4.78 -7.65
CA ASP A 207 -14.28 3.95 -6.51
C ASP A 207 -13.12 3.05 -6.11
N HIS A 208 -12.39 2.52 -7.10
CA HIS A 208 -11.25 1.63 -6.90
C HIS A 208 -10.18 1.87 -7.97
N TYR A 209 -8.93 1.61 -7.62
CA TYR A 209 -7.79 1.59 -8.55
C TYR A 209 -7.06 0.25 -8.41
N GLY A 210 -6.28 -0.13 -9.42
CA GLY A 210 -5.58 -1.41 -9.36
C GLY A 210 -4.73 -1.71 -10.59
N VAL A 211 -4.12 -2.89 -10.55
CA VAL A 211 -3.21 -3.38 -11.58
C VAL A 211 -3.68 -4.74 -12.09
N SER A 212 -3.51 -5.00 -13.39
CA SER A 212 -3.99 -6.22 -14.01
C SER A 212 -3.12 -6.69 -15.17
N ILE A 213 -3.19 -7.97 -15.49
CA ILE A 213 -2.79 -8.53 -16.79
C ILE A 213 -3.92 -9.40 -17.36
N GLY A 214 -3.96 -9.51 -18.69
CA GLY A 214 -4.81 -10.49 -19.38
C GLY A 214 -6.04 -9.94 -20.10
N ARG A 215 -6.90 -10.90 -20.51
CA ARG A 215 -7.77 -10.91 -21.72
C ARG A 215 -7.00 -10.82 -23.04
N GLY A 216 -6.76 -12.00 -23.62
CA GLY A 216 -6.12 -12.13 -24.93
C GLY A 216 -4.60 -12.28 -24.90
N SER A 217 -4.00 -12.31 -23.70
CA SER A 217 -2.58 -12.59 -23.52
C SER A 217 -2.32 -14.10 -23.48
N GLU A 218 -1.23 -14.54 -24.12
CA GLU A 218 -0.69 -15.88 -23.85
C GLU A 218 -0.25 -16.01 -22.38
N ALA A 219 0.13 -17.23 -21.98
CA ALA A 219 0.65 -17.47 -20.64
C ALA A 219 1.80 -16.49 -20.35
N THR A 220 1.64 -15.69 -19.29
CA THR A 220 2.61 -14.66 -18.92
C THR A 220 2.52 -14.33 -17.43
N SER A 221 3.59 -13.75 -16.90
CA SER A 221 3.70 -13.30 -15.53
C SER A 221 4.41 -11.95 -15.49
N THR A 222 3.99 -11.10 -14.56
CA THR A 222 4.66 -9.83 -14.25
C THR A 222 4.67 -9.61 -12.74
N LEU A 223 5.65 -8.86 -12.28
CA LEU A 223 5.75 -8.41 -10.89
C LEU A 223 5.46 -6.93 -10.85
N VAL A 224 4.63 -6.51 -9.91
CA VAL A 224 4.22 -5.12 -9.72
C VAL A 224 4.52 -4.70 -8.30
N ASP A 225 4.99 -3.46 -8.16
CA ASP A 225 5.29 -2.86 -6.87
C ASP A 225 5.13 -1.33 -6.89
N ALA A 226 5.25 -0.69 -5.73
CA ALA A 226 5.19 0.76 -5.54
C ALA A 226 4.02 1.42 -6.28
N VAL A 227 2.81 0.87 -6.12
CA VAL A 227 1.62 1.35 -6.84
C VAL A 227 1.19 2.70 -6.29
N LYS A 228 1.12 3.69 -7.18
CA LYS A 228 0.79 5.08 -6.86
C LYS A 228 -0.58 5.50 -7.37
N PHE A 229 -1.35 6.13 -6.49
CA PHE A 229 -2.62 6.76 -6.86
C PHE A 229 -2.96 7.89 -5.88
N ASN A 230 -3.24 9.08 -6.38
CA ASN A 230 -3.79 10.19 -5.57
C ASN A 230 -2.99 10.51 -4.29
N GLY A 231 -1.65 10.54 -4.40
CA GLY A 231 -0.74 10.82 -3.28
C GLY A 231 -0.40 9.62 -2.41
N CYS A 232 -1.04 8.47 -2.64
CA CYS A 232 -0.70 7.20 -2.02
C CYS A 232 0.37 6.45 -2.80
N THR A 233 1.26 5.76 -2.09
CA THR A 233 2.13 4.72 -2.64
C THR A 233 1.96 3.47 -1.78
N THR A 234 1.64 2.33 -2.39
CA THR A 234 1.63 1.04 -1.69
C THR A 234 2.73 0.14 -2.23
N ASN A 235 3.62 -0.28 -1.33
CA ASN A 235 4.61 -1.32 -1.53
C ASN A 235 4.02 -2.71 -1.30
N PHE A 236 4.60 -3.74 -1.91
CA PHE A 236 4.18 -5.13 -1.71
C PHE A 236 5.35 -5.99 -1.25
N ALA A 237 5.17 -6.65 -0.11
CA ALA A 237 6.13 -7.63 0.40
C ALA A 237 5.48 -9.01 0.56
N LEU A 238 6.28 -10.07 0.56
CA LEU A 238 5.75 -11.40 0.91
C LEU A 238 5.37 -11.44 2.40
N GLU A 239 6.29 -10.99 3.24
CA GLU A 239 6.24 -11.11 4.69
C GLU A 239 6.07 -9.74 5.34
N ASP A 240 5.46 -9.72 6.52
CA ASP A 240 5.46 -8.53 7.36
C ASP A 240 6.88 -8.13 7.74
N PRO A 241 7.19 -6.82 7.84
CA PRO A 241 8.50 -6.38 8.30
C PRO A 241 8.72 -6.91 9.71
N ALA A 242 9.94 -7.40 9.97
CA ALA A 242 10.30 -7.84 11.31
C ALA A 242 9.96 -6.72 12.32
N PRO A 243 9.33 -7.03 13.46
CA PRO A 243 8.98 -6.01 14.44
C PRO A 243 10.26 -5.28 14.82
N SER A 244 10.28 -3.96 14.63
CA SER A 244 11.43 -3.15 14.95
C SER A 244 11.68 -3.24 16.46
N THR A 245 12.79 -3.87 16.86
CA THR A 245 13.27 -3.90 18.25
C THR A 245 13.84 -2.54 18.68
N SER A 246 13.14 -1.45 18.36
CA SER A 246 13.51 -0.10 18.77
C SER A 246 12.40 0.47 19.66
N GLY A 247 12.44 0.11 20.95
CA GLY A 247 11.47 0.62 21.91
C GLY A 247 11.51 -0.04 23.30
N SER A 248 12.39 0.48 24.16
CA SER A 248 12.27 0.51 25.62
C SER A 248 12.49 -0.80 26.40
N LEU A 249 13.76 -1.14 26.62
CA LEU A 249 14.17 -1.51 27.97
C LEU A 249 14.69 -0.24 28.64
N GLY A 250 13.78 0.52 29.24
CA GLY A 250 14.15 1.47 30.27
C GLY A 250 14.93 0.71 31.33
N SER A 251 16.25 0.90 31.36
CA SER A 251 17.08 0.57 32.50
C SER A 251 16.51 1.36 33.67
N LEU A 252 15.70 0.69 34.50
CA LEU A 252 15.35 1.15 35.82
C LEU A 252 16.64 1.18 36.64
N ASP A 253 17.35 2.29 36.51
CA ASP A 253 18.31 2.77 37.48
C ASP A 253 17.54 2.99 38.79
N THR A 254 17.43 1.94 39.59
CA THR A 254 16.81 2.01 40.92
C THR A 254 17.79 2.71 41.86
N GLY A 255 17.63 4.03 41.95
CA GLY A 255 17.59 4.72 43.23
C GLY A 255 18.92 4.86 43.98
N SER A 256 19.67 5.89 43.62
CA SER A 256 20.49 6.65 44.57
C SER A 256 19.59 7.37 45.58
N LEU A 257 19.60 6.92 46.85
CA LEU A 257 19.23 7.75 48.02
C LEU A 257 19.99 7.28 49.28
N GLY A 258 21.04 8.03 49.64
CA GLY A 258 21.23 8.60 50.99
C GLY A 258 21.69 7.72 52.17
N SER A 259 22.98 7.84 52.51
CA SER A 259 23.55 8.23 53.82
C SER A 259 23.07 7.55 55.13
N LEU A 260 24.00 6.92 55.87
CA LEU A 260 24.44 7.29 57.24
C LEU A 260 25.19 6.14 57.97
N GLY A 261 26.44 6.39 58.38
CA GLY A 261 26.90 6.13 59.77
C GLY A 261 27.55 4.79 60.19
N SER A 262 28.83 4.91 60.57
CA SER A 262 29.53 4.24 61.70
C SER A 262 30.08 2.80 61.63
N THR A 263 31.41 2.76 61.45
CA THR A 263 32.48 2.03 62.19
C THR A 263 32.15 0.88 63.14
N SER A 264 32.86 -0.26 62.98
CA SER A 264 33.46 -1.14 64.03
C SER A 264 34.09 -2.37 63.34
N THR A 265 35.42 -2.43 63.11
CA THR A 265 36.48 -3.17 63.86
C THR A 265 36.31 -4.69 64.03
N GLY A 266 37.32 -5.44 63.57
CA GLY A 266 37.60 -6.86 63.88
C GLY A 266 37.31 -7.77 62.68
N SER A 267 38.17 -8.68 62.22
CA SER A 267 39.29 -9.38 62.85
C SER A 267 40.22 -9.92 61.76
N LEU A 268 41.51 -10.00 62.09
CA LEU A 268 42.58 -10.55 61.27
C LEU A 268 42.52 -12.09 61.18
N GLY A 269 42.96 -12.62 60.05
CA GLY A 269 43.29 -14.04 59.81
C GLY A 269 43.78 -14.20 58.37
N SER A 270 45.01 -13.81 58.07
CA SER A 270 46.21 -14.66 58.03
C SER A 270 46.19 -15.73 56.94
N LEU A 271 46.84 -15.39 55.83
CA LEU A 271 47.76 -16.17 54.98
C LEU A 271 47.53 -17.68 54.83
N ASP A 272 47.36 -18.13 53.57
CA ASP A 272 48.23 -19.20 53.06
C ASP A 272 48.53 -19.04 51.56
N LEU A 273 49.79 -19.31 51.22
CA LEU A 273 50.46 -19.24 49.93
C LEU A 273 50.70 -20.67 49.44
N GLY A 274 50.31 -21.00 48.22
CA GLY A 274 50.75 -22.23 47.55
C GLY A 274 50.08 -22.38 46.19
N SER A 275 50.68 -21.90 45.11
CA SER A 275 51.76 -22.51 44.31
C SER A 275 51.20 -23.23 43.08
N LEU A 276 51.79 -22.84 41.95
CA LEU A 276 51.62 -23.34 40.60
C LEU A 276 51.98 -24.82 40.46
N ASN A 277 51.29 -25.55 39.58
CA ASN A 277 51.90 -26.51 38.65
C ASN A 277 50.88 -26.84 37.53
N THR A 278 51.05 -26.37 36.29
CA THR A 278 51.70 -27.00 35.11
C THR A 278 51.35 -28.48 34.82
N GLY A 279 50.88 -28.70 33.58
CA GLY A 279 51.19 -29.88 32.77
C GLY A 279 50.18 -31.03 32.77
N SER A 280 49.51 -31.28 31.65
CA SER A 280 49.98 -32.28 30.67
C SER A 280 48.88 -32.65 29.66
N LEU A 281 49.27 -32.65 28.39
CA LEU A 281 48.60 -33.28 27.26
C LEU A 281 48.50 -34.80 27.44
N GLY A 282 47.53 -35.43 26.75
CA GLY A 282 47.69 -36.82 26.34
C GLY A 282 46.40 -37.61 26.11
N SER A 283 46.01 -37.67 24.82
CA SER A 283 45.17 -38.66 24.10
C SER A 283 43.71 -38.83 24.49
#